data_AF-A0A1V4YVK3-F1
#
_entry.id   AF-A0A1V4YVK3-F1
#
_cell.length_a   1.000
_cell.length_b   1.000
_cell.length_c   1.000
_cell.angle_alpha   90.00
_cell.angle_beta   90.00
_cell.angle_gamma   90.00
#
_symmetry.space_group_name_H-M   'P 1'
#
loop_
_entity.id
_entity.type
_entity.pdbx_description
1 polymer ?
#
loop_
_entity_poly.entity_id
_entity_poly.type
_entity_poly.pdbx_seq_one_letter_code
_entity_poly.pdbx_strand_id
1 'polypeptide(L)'
;MKIKTVDFYYFSGTGNTLLVIKKMKEIFQKKGIKVNLNKIEKSEPNKINLTHTIGIAFPVAVLSTYPFVWNFIKNLPDANGTEIFMVDTLGGFSGGIVGPLREMVKKKGYTPIGAMEIQMPPNIFYIQDEESCKIKIEKGLKKAEEYAIELIHGKSKWGRIPALSDATYLFSMGALKLTGIDLHQKYFLFKVNEERCSRCGICVDLCPLGNIKMEEEKYPVHDLNCEYCLRCVSFCPKHAIPCKFNYNGKTYHAVKAREFLKDQ
;
A
#
# COMPACT_ATOMS: atom_id res chain seq x y z
N MET A 1 -9.49 -19.41 17.73
CA MET A 1 -8.07 -19.27 17.32
C MET A 1 -7.37 -18.36 18.31
N LYS A 2 -6.08 -18.56 18.58
CA LYS A 2 -5.33 -17.66 19.45
C LYS A 2 -4.12 -17.15 18.68
N ILE A 3 -4.34 -16.10 17.89
CA ILE A 3 -3.27 -15.38 17.18
C ILE A 3 -2.20 -15.02 18.23
N LYS A 4 -0.97 -15.49 18.05
CA LYS A 4 0.16 -15.20 18.96
C LYS A 4 1.11 -14.17 18.37
N THR A 5 1.34 -14.24 17.07
CA THR A 5 2.23 -13.35 16.34
C THR A 5 1.63 -13.04 14.98
N VAL A 6 1.65 -11.77 14.62
CA VAL A 6 1.23 -11.27 13.30
C VAL A 6 2.44 -10.69 12.58
N ASP A 7 2.72 -11.22 11.40
CA ASP A 7 3.67 -10.62 10.47
C ASP A 7 2.88 -9.82 9.43
N PHE A 8 2.91 -8.49 9.55
CA PHE A 8 2.38 -7.63 8.51
C PHE A 8 3.40 -7.50 7.37
N TYR A 9 2.98 -7.82 6.16
CA TYR A 9 3.65 -7.42 4.92
C TYR A 9 2.85 -6.30 4.30
N TYR A 10 3.42 -5.10 4.25
CA TYR A 10 2.69 -3.91 3.87
C TYR A 10 3.38 -3.06 2.83
N PHE A 11 2.58 -2.40 2.00
CA PHE A 11 2.99 -1.25 1.22
C PHE A 11 2.15 -0.04 1.62
N SER A 12 2.74 1.15 1.59
CA SER A 12 1.98 2.39 1.71
C SER A 12 2.56 3.45 0.79
N GLY A 13 1.75 4.01 -0.10
CA GLY A 13 2.15 5.13 -0.95
C GLY A 13 2.35 6.39 -0.10
N THR A 14 1.25 7.01 0.32
CA THR A 14 1.29 8.30 1.04
C THR A 14 0.99 8.20 2.53
N GLY A 15 1.02 6.99 3.11
CA GLY A 15 0.98 6.79 4.57
C GLY A 15 -0.35 6.33 5.16
N ASN A 16 -1.45 6.33 4.41
CA ASN A 16 -2.75 5.87 4.90
C ASN A 16 -2.71 4.44 5.43
N THR A 17 -2.19 3.52 4.64
CA THR A 17 -2.02 2.10 5.03
C THR A 17 -1.10 1.97 6.25
N LEU A 18 -0.04 2.78 6.32
CA LEU A 18 0.87 2.77 7.47
C LEU A 18 0.17 3.22 8.75
N LEU A 19 -0.69 4.24 8.70
CA LEU A 19 -1.51 4.65 9.83
C LEU A 19 -2.44 3.52 10.29
N VAL A 20 -3.14 2.88 9.34
CA VAL A 20 -4.06 1.78 9.60
C VAL A 20 -3.36 0.62 10.30
N ILE A 21 -2.23 0.12 9.78
CA ILE A 21 -1.53 -1.02 10.39
C ILE A 21 -0.88 -0.66 11.72
N LYS A 22 -0.46 0.60 11.93
CA LYS A 22 0.05 1.06 13.23
C LYS A 22 -1.04 1.02 14.28
N LYS A 23 -2.26 1.44 13.93
CA LYS A 23 -3.41 1.33 14.82
C LYS A 23 -3.75 -0.13 15.12
N MET A 24 -3.79 -1.01 14.11
CA MET A 24 -4.00 -2.45 14.33
C MET A 24 -2.92 -3.06 15.22
N LYS A 25 -1.64 -2.71 14.97
CA LYS A 25 -0.50 -3.13 15.78
C LYS A 25 -0.68 -2.76 17.25
N GLU A 26 -1.07 -1.52 17.55
CA GLU A 26 -1.34 -1.07 18.91
C GLU A 26 -2.39 -1.97 19.60
N ILE A 27 -3.49 -2.28 18.92
CA ILE A 27 -4.57 -3.11 19.45
C ILE A 27 -4.12 -4.57 19.67
N PHE A 28 -3.40 -5.16 18.72
CA PHE A 28 -2.82 -6.49 18.87
C PHE A 28 -1.85 -6.55 20.06
N GLN A 29 -0.94 -5.57 20.17
CA GLN A 29 0.04 -5.51 21.26
C GLN A 29 -0.62 -5.34 22.64
N LYS A 30 -1.70 -4.55 22.74
CA LYS A 30 -2.53 -4.44 23.96
C LYS A 30 -3.15 -5.77 24.39
N LYS A 31 -3.27 -6.75 23.49
CA LYS A 31 -3.76 -8.11 23.79
C LYS A 31 -2.62 -9.14 23.90
N GLY A 32 -1.37 -8.69 24.01
CA GLY A 32 -0.20 -9.56 24.15
C GLY A 32 0.22 -10.26 22.86
N ILE A 33 -0.26 -9.81 21.69
CA ILE A 33 0.09 -10.36 20.39
C ILE A 33 1.33 -9.64 19.87
N LYS A 34 2.38 -10.39 19.52
CA LYS A 34 3.58 -9.82 18.90
C LYS A 34 3.26 -9.39 17.46
N VAL A 35 3.76 -8.22 17.05
CA VAL A 35 3.52 -7.71 15.69
C VAL A 35 4.82 -7.25 15.06
N ASN A 36 5.16 -7.86 13.93
CA ASN A 36 6.28 -7.46 13.08
C ASN A 36 5.73 -6.72 11.85
N LEU A 37 6.42 -5.64 11.44
CA LEU A 37 6.04 -4.86 10.25
C LEU A 37 7.14 -5.00 9.21
N ASN A 38 6.80 -5.57 8.06
CA ASN A 38 7.71 -5.84 6.96
C ASN A 38 7.23 -5.07 5.72
N LYS A 39 8.08 -4.21 5.16
CA LYS A 39 7.76 -3.48 3.93
C LYS A 39 7.81 -4.44 2.74
N ILE A 40 6.74 -4.52 1.94
CA ILE A 40 6.67 -5.43 0.79
C ILE A 40 7.83 -5.18 -0.16
N GLU A 41 8.18 -3.92 -0.42
CA GLU A 41 9.29 -3.54 -1.31
C GLU A 41 10.69 -3.94 -0.80
N LYS A 42 10.81 -4.36 0.47
CA LYS A 42 12.06 -4.85 1.09
C LYS A 42 11.97 -6.32 1.53
N SER A 43 10.87 -7.02 1.20
CA SER A 43 10.61 -8.38 1.70
C SER A 43 10.71 -9.41 0.59
N GLU A 44 11.26 -10.58 0.92
CA GLU A 44 11.27 -11.74 0.03
C GLU A 44 10.03 -12.61 0.32
N PRO A 45 9.07 -12.73 -0.62
CA PRO A 45 7.80 -13.40 -0.36
C PRO A 45 7.93 -14.89 -0.01
N ASN A 46 9.00 -15.53 -0.48
CA ASN A 46 9.35 -16.94 -0.29
C ASN A 46 10.12 -17.24 1.00
N LYS A 47 10.43 -16.23 1.83
CA LYS A 47 11.13 -16.38 3.12
C LYS A 47 10.27 -16.01 4.34
N ILE A 48 8.94 -15.98 4.19
CA ILE A 48 8.03 -15.61 5.28
C ILE A 48 7.87 -16.74 6.31
N ASN A 49 7.56 -16.40 7.57
CA ASN A 49 7.32 -17.39 8.60
C ASN A 49 5.87 -17.89 8.60
N LEU A 50 5.67 -19.11 8.09
CA LEU A 50 4.35 -19.74 7.96
C LEU A 50 3.71 -20.21 9.28
N THR A 51 4.43 -20.16 10.40
CA THR A 51 3.88 -20.43 11.74
C THR A 51 3.18 -19.21 12.35
N HIS A 52 3.38 -18.02 11.77
CA HIS A 52 2.74 -16.78 12.20
C HIS A 52 1.47 -16.53 11.39
N THR A 53 0.56 -15.71 11.93
CA THR A 53 -0.56 -15.18 11.15
C THR A 53 -0.04 -14.10 10.21
N ILE A 54 -0.37 -14.18 8.92
CA ILE A 54 0.10 -13.25 7.89
C ILE A 54 -0.93 -12.14 7.68
N GLY A 55 -0.51 -10.88 7.79
CA GLY A 55 -1.34 -9.72 7.46
C GLY A 55 -0.84 -9.03 6.19
N ILE A 56 -1.62 -8.98 5.13
CA ILE A 56 -1.23 -8.26 3.90
C ILE A 56 -1.93 -6.90 3.88
N ALA A 57 -1.17 -5.81 3.75
CA ALA A 57 -1.73 -4.46 3.80
C ALA A 57 -1.25 -3.56 2.66
N PHE A 58 -2.16 -2.96 1.89
CA PHE A 58 -1.76 -2.13 0.75
C PHE A 58 -2.81 -1.09 0.35
N PRO A 59 -2.41 0.00 -0.33
CA PRO A 59 -3.34 0.89 -0.99
C PRO A 59 -3.93 0.29 -2.26
N VAL A 60 -5.16 0.70 -2.57
CA VAL A 60 -5.81 0.46 -3.86
C VAL A 60 -5.22 1.38 -4.92
N ALA A 61 -4.94 0.84 -6.11
CA ALA A 61 -4.55 1.52 -7.32
C ALA A 61 -5.33 0.93 -8.52
N VAL A 62 -6.03 1.78 -9.28
CA VAL A 62 -6.77 1.39 -10.49
C VAL A 62 -7.73 0.22 -10.25
N LEU A 63 -8.60 0.32 -9.23
CA LEU A 63 -9.55 -0.75 -8.84
C LEU A 63 -8.86 -2.11 -8.58
N SER A 64 -7.58 -2.06 -8.16
CA SER A 64 -6.76 -3.21 -7.77
C SER A 64 -5.63 -2.72 -6.85
N THR A 65 -4.43 -3.32 -6.89
CA THR A 65 -3.22 -2.79 -6.25
C THR A 65 -2.03 -2.80 -7.21
N TYR A 66 -0.89 -2.30 -6.72
CA TYR A 66 0.35 -2.10 -7.47
C TYR A 66 0.93 -3.43 -7.99
N PRO A 67 1.41 -3.49 -9.25
CA PRO A 67 2.06 -4.69 -9.79
C PRO A 67 3.07 -5.38 -8.87
N PHE A 68 3.98 -4.66 -8.20
CA PHE A 68 4.93 -5.31 -7.29
C PHE A 68 4.27 -5.91 -6.03
N VAL A 69 3.14 -5.36 -5.56
CA VAL A 69 2.34 -5.94 -4.46
C VAL A 69 1.69 -7.24 -4.91
N TRP A 70 1.10 -7.26 -6.12
CA TRP A 70 0.59 -8.50 -6.71
C TRP A 70 1.69 -9.53 -6.93
N ASN A 71 2.87 -9.10 -7.36
CA ASN A 71 4.02 -9.98 -7.50
C ASN A 71 4.40 -10.61 -6.17
N PHE A 72 4.42 -9.84 -5.08
CA PHE A 72 4.66 -10.37 -3.74
C PHE A 72 3.63 -11.45 -3.36
N ILE A 73 2.33 -11.17 -3.53
CA ILE A 73 1.24 -12.11 -3.19
C ILE A 73 1.32 -13.40 -4.01
N LYS A 74 1.59 -13.29 -5.32
CA LYS A 74 1.69 -14.47 -6.22
C LYS A 74 2.88 -15.37 -5.88
N ASN A 75 3.95 -14.80 -5.35
CA ASN A 75 5.17 -15.51 -4.99
C ASN A 75 5.24 -15.94 -3.52
N LEU A 76 4.14 -15.78 -2.75
CA LEU A 76 4.02 -16.42 -1.45
C LEU A 76 4.24 -17.94 -1.59
N PRO A 77 4.93 -18.60 -0.65
CA PRO A 77 5.15 -20.04 -0.70
C PRO A 77 3.83 -20.78 -0.49
N ASP A 78 3.82 -22.08 -0.80
CA ASP A 78 2.70 -22.92 -0.41
C ASP A 78 2.69 -23.09 1.12
N ALA A 79 1.49 -23.11 1.68
CA ALA A 79 1.22 -23.19 3.10
C ALA A 79 0.31 -24.39 3.41
N ASN A 80 0.29 -24.77 4.69
CA ASN A 80 -0.61 -25.80 5.19
C ASN A 80 -1.47 -25.23 6.32
N GLY A 81 -2.49 -24.46 5.93
CA GLY A 81 -3.45 -23.85 6.85
C GLY A 81 -2.98 -22.56 7.51
N THR A 82 -1.84 -21.97 7.12
CA THR A 82 -1.35 -20.69 7.64
C THR A 82 -2.44 -19.62 7.52
N GLU A 83 -2.78 -19.00 8.64
CA GLU A 83 -3.80 -17.96 8.69
C GLU A 83 -3.33 -16.70 7.96
N ILE A 84 -4.19 -16.13 7.12
CA ILE A 84 -3.92 -14.91 6.39
C ILE A 84 -5.12 -13.97 6.42
N PHE A 85 -4.86 -12.67 6.58
CA PHE A 85 -5.87 -11.63 6.43
C PHE A 85 -5.36 -10.49 5.57
N MET A 86 -6.27 -9.66 5.07
CA MET A 86 -5.91 -8.46 4.30
C MET A 86 -6.57 -7.20 4.83
N VAL A 87 -5.88 -6.07 4.69
CA VAL A 87 -6.47 -4.75 4.84
C VAL A 87 -6.01 -3.85 3.69
N ASP A 88 -6.95 -3.32 2.92
CA ASP A 88 -6.63 -2.31 1.93
C ASP A 88 -7.12 -0.91 2.33
N THR A 89 -6.49 0.10 1.75
CA THR A 89 -6.92 1.49 1.91
C THR A 89 -7.27 2.11 0.57
N LEU A 90 -8.40 2.80 0.50
CA LEU A 90 -8.97 3.29 -0.76
C LEU A 90 -9.61 4.67 -0.62
N GLY A 91 -9.57 5.46 -1.69
CA GLY A 91 -10.36 6.70 -1.77
C GLY A 91 -11.83 6.44 -2.15
N GLY A 92 -12.04 5.46 -3.04
CA GLY A 92 -13.32 5.14 -3.68
C GLY A 92 -13.70 3.66 -3.56
N PHE A 93 -13.32 2.84 -4.55
CA PHE A 93 -13.72 1.42 -4.65
C PHE A 93 -12.50 0.50 -4.91
N SER A 94 -12.43 -0.68 -4.28
CA SER A 94 -11.30 -1.61 -4.41
C SER A 94 -11.37 -2.51 -5.65
N GLY A 95 -12.57 -2.93 -6.08
CA GLY A 95 -12.79 -3.74 -7.27
C GLY A 95 -12.18 -5.14 -7.23
N GLY A 96 -11.11 -5.34 -7.99
CA GLY A 96 -10.50 -6.64 -8.30
C GLY A 96 -9.49 -7.11 -7.26
N ILE A 97 -9.79 -6.97 -5.96
CA ILE A 97 -8.87 -7.33 -4.87
C ILE A 97 -9.41 -8.50 -4.05
N VAL A 98 -10.54 -8.28 -3.37
CA VAL A 98 -11.05 -9.21 -2.33
C VAL A 98 -11.27 -10.63 -2.87
N GLY A 99 -11.84 -10.78 -4.06
CA GLY A 99 -12.04 -12.09 -4.69
C GLY A 99 -10.75 -12.74 -5.17
N PRO A 100 -10.02 -12.13 -6.12
CA PRO A 100 -8.78 -12.68 -6.65
C PRO A 100 -7.74 -13.01 -5.59
N LEU A 101 -7.56 -12.14 -4.59
CA LEU A 101 -6.59 -12.38 -3.51
C LEU A 101 -6.99 -13.61 -2.70
N ARG A 102 -8.28 -13.77 -2.36
CA ARG A 102 -8.78 -14.94 -1.64
C ARG A 102 -8.46 -16.24 -2.38
N GLU A 103 -8.76 -16.27 -3.67
CA GLU A 103 -8.58 -17.48 -4.47
C GLU A 103 -7.10 -17.81 -4.65
N MET A 104 -6.23 -16.81 -4.83
CA MET A 104 -4.78 -17.02 -4.89
C MET A 104 -4.23 -17.61 -3.60
N VAL A 105 -4.58 -17.06 -2.44
CA VAL A 105 -4.05 -17.55 -1.16
C VAL A 105 -4.66 -18.89 -0.75
N LYS A 106 -5.94 -19.14 -1.06
CA LYS A 106 -6.56 -20.46 -0.84
C LYS A 106 -5.91 -21.55 -1.68
N LYS A 107 -5.59 -21.28 -2.95
CA LYS A 107 -4.90 -22.24 -3.83
C LYS A 107 -3.51 -22.60 -3.31
N LYS A 108 -2.87 -21.68 -2.60
CA LYS A 108 -1.59 -21.89 -1.90
C LYS A 108 -1.73 -22.51 -0.51
N GLY A 109 -2.92 -22.97 -0.12
CA GLY A 109 -3.15 -23.66 1.16
C GLY A 109 -3.20 -22.74 2.39
N TYR A 110 -3.36 -21.43 2.22
CA TYR A 110 -3.62 -20.53 3.36
C TYR A 110 -5.07 -20.59 3.82
N THR A 111 -5.30 -20.25 5.08
CA THR A 111 -6.62 -20.06 5.68
C THR A 111 -6.98 -18.56 5.68
N PRO A 112 -7.88 -18.08 4.81
CA PRO A 112 -8.24 -16.66 4.76
C PRO A 112 -9.22 -16.33 5.89
N ILE A 113 -8.73 -15.63 6.93
CA ILE A 113 -9.48 -15.38 8.17
C ILE A 113 -10.19 -14.02 8.20
N GLY A 114 -9.83 -13.09 7.31
CA GLY A 114 -10.46 -11.78 7.27
C GLY A 114 -10.03 -10.93 6.08
N ALA A 115 -10.93 -10.08 5.60
CA ALA A 115 -10.60 -9.03 4.64
C ALA A 115 -11.33 -7.73 5.02
N MET A 116 -10.63 -6.61 5.00
CA MET A 116 -11.20 -5.30 5.30
C MET A 116 -10.74 -4.24 4.29
N GLU A 117 -11.69 -3.42 3.85
CA GLU A 117 -11.46 -2.29 2.96
C GLU A 117 -11.72 -1.00 3.73
N ILE A 118 -10.70 -0.17 3.91
CA ILE A 118 -10.77 1.03 4.76
C ILE A 118 -10.68 2.29 3.92
N GLN A 119 -11.80 3.02 3.84
CA GLN A 119 -11.82 4.29 3.14
C GLN A 119 -10.93 5.31 3.86
N MET A 120 -10.00 5.90 3.12
CA MET A 120 -9.02 6.88 3.57
C MET A 120 -8.99 8.07 2.59
N PRO A 121 -8.32 9.19 2.91
CA PRO A 121 -8.21 10.30 1.97
C PRO A 121 -7.53 9.89 0.66
N PRO A 122 -8.03 10.36 -0.51
CA PRO A 122 -7.39 10.12 -1.79
C PRO A 122 -6.04 10.84 -1.86
N ASN A 123 -5.08 10.23 -2.54
CA ASN A 123 -3.73 10.76 -2.72
C ASN A 123 -3.42 11.16 -4.17
N ILE A 124 -4.34 10.92 -5.09
CA ILE A 124 -4.23 11.19 -6.52
C ILE A 124 -5.52 11.81 -7.06
N PHE A 125 -5.42 12.58 -8.14
CA PHE A 125 -6.52 13.30 -8.79
C PHE A 125 -7.06 14.46 -7.94
N TYR A 126 -8.05 14.21 -7.08
CA TYR A 126 -8.69 15.25 -6.28
C TYR A 126 -8.30 15.11 -4.81
N ILE A 127 -7.33 15.92 -4.38
CA ILE A 127 -6.92 15.98 -2.97
C ILE A 127 -7.90 16.86 -2.20
N GLN A 128 -8.53 16.26 -1.20
CA GLN A 128 -9.52 16.92 -0.36
C GLN A 128 -8.87 17.92 0.62
N ASP A 129 -9.69 18.80 1.19
CA ASP A 129 -9.26 19.69 2.27
C ASP A 129 -8.86 18.93 3.53
N GLU A 130 -8.12 19.60 4.42
CA GLU A 130 -7.53 19.01 5.62
C GLU A 130 -8.58 18.45 6.58
N GLU A 131 -9.71 19.15 6.76
CA GLU A 131 -10.78 18.72 7.67
C GLU A 131 -11.48 17.46 7.14
N SER A 132 -11.82 17.44 5.85
CA SER A 132 -12.32 16.23 5.18
C SER A 132 -11.34 15.06 5.31
N CYS A 133 -10.04 15.33 5.17
CA CYS A 133 -9.01 14.31 5.32
C CYS A 133 -8.96 13.77 6.76
N LYS A 134 -8.99 14.65 7.76
CA LYS A 134 -8.97 14.30 9.18
C LYS A 134 -10.15 13.42 9.57
N ILE A 135 -11.37 13.80 9.18
CA ILE A 135 -12.59 13.03 9.45
C ILE A 135 -12.50 11.62 8.84
N LYS A 136 -11.99 11.51 7.60
CA LYS A 136 -11.79 10.19 6.95
C LYS A 136 -10.75 9.35 7.67
N ILE A 137 -9.63 9.95 8.08
CA ILE A 137 -8.60 9.25 8.86
C ILE A 137 -9.20 8.71 10.16
N GLU A 138 -9.90 9.54 10.94
CA GLU A 138 -10.50 9.13 12.21
C GLU A 138 -11.48 7.96 12.04
N LYS A 139 -12.38 8.05 11.05
CA LYS A 139 -13.30 6.95 10.70
C LYS A 139 -12.55 5.69 10.26
N GLY A 140 -11.49 5.84 9.46
CA GLY A 140 -10.67 4.72 9.00
C GLY A 140 -9.92 4.03 10.14
N LEU A 141 -9.37 4.79 11.08
CA LEU A 141 -8.69 4.26 12.26
C LEU A 141 -9.66 3.54 13.21
N LYS A 142 -10.89 4.03 13.34
CA LYS A 142 -11.93 3.33 14.11
C LYS A 142 -12.25 1.97 13.48
N LYS A 143 -12.43 1.90 12.15
CA LYS A 143 -12.61 0.63 11.44
C LYS A 143 -11.42 -0.31 11.60
N ALA A 144 -10.19 0.21 11.56
CA ALA A 144 -8.98 -0.58 11.77
C ALA A 144 -8.94 -1.20 13.18
N GLU A 145 -9.37 -0.45 14.19
CA GLU A 145 -9.51 -0.94 15.56
C GLU A 145 -10.56 -2.04 15.68
N GLU A 146 -11.77 -1.81 15.17
CA GLU A 146 -12.85 -2.80 15.14
C GLU A 146 -12.41 -4.08 14.45
N TYR A 147 -11.76 -3.96 13.29
CA TYR A 147 -11.26 -5.10 12.53
C TYR A 147 -10.19 -5.90 13.28
N ALA A 148 -9.23 -5.22 13.93
CA ALA A 148 -8.25 -5.90 14.76
C ALA A 148 -8.91 -6.66 15.92
N ILE A 149 -9.92 -6.07 16.58
CA ILE A 149 -10.69 -6.72 17.65
C ILE A 149 -11.45 -7.96 17.12
N GLU A 150 -12.05 -7.89 15.94
CA GLU A 150 -12.73 -9.02 15.32
C GLU A 150 -11.78 -10.16 14.97
N LEU A 151 -10.58 -9.86 14.46
CA LEU A 151 -9.54 -10.85 14.19
C LEU A 151 -9.10 -11.56 15.47
N ILE A 152 -8.87 -10.80 16.56
CA ILE A 152 -8.45 -11.34 17.87
C ILE A 152 -9.49 -12.33 18.42
N HIS A 153 -10.78 -12.02 18.25
CA HIS A 153 -11.87 -12.87 18.73
C HIS A 153 -12.25 -13.98 17.73
N GLY A 154 -11.59 -14.08 16.57
CA GLY A 154 -11.96 -15.04 15.52
C GLY A 154 -13.35 -14.82 14.93
N LYS A 155 -13.85 -13.58 15.00
CA LYS A 155 -15.17 -13.18 14.48
C LYS A 155 -15.09 -12.59 13.07
N SER A 156 -13.89 -12.20 12.65
CA SER A 156 -13.66 -11.70 11.30
C SER A 156 -13.94 -12.77 10.24
N LYS A 157 -14.31 -12.33 9.04
CA LYS A 157 -14.58 -13.18 7.89
C LYS A 157 -13.98 -12.57 6.65
N TRP A 158 -13.63 -13.40 5.69
CA TRP A 158 -13.40 -12.93 4.33
C TRP A 158 -14.74 -12.42 3.78
N GLY A 159 -14.85 -11.11 3.57
CA GLY A 159 -16.10 -10.43 3.26
C GLY A 159 -16.76 -10.88 1.94
N ARG A 160 -17.87 -10.23 1.60
CA ARG A 160 -18.60 -10.48 0.35
C ARG A 160 -17.70 -10.18 -0.84
N ILE A 161 -17.57 -11.13 -1.76
CA ILE A 161 -16.85 -10.95 -3.02
C ILE A 161 -17.80 -10.22 -4.00
N PRO A 162 -17.38 -9.10 -4.61
CA PRO A 162 -18.15 -8.45 -5.67
C PRO A 162 -18.38 -9.38 -6.87
N ALA A 163 -19.57 -9.33 -7.48
CA ALA A 163 -19.98 -10.26 -8.55
C ALA A 163 -19.06 -10.26 -9.78
N LEU A 164 -18.32 -9.17 -10.01
CA LEU A 164 -17.41 -9.00 -11.15
C LEU A 164 -15.96 -8.80 -10.69
N SER A 165 -15.58 -9.28 -9.49
CA SER A 165 -14.23 -9.04 -8.94
C SER A 165 -13.14 -9.58 -9.86
N ASP A 166 -13.32 -10.76 -10.45
CA ASP A 166 -12.33 -11.36 -11.37
C ASP A 166 -12.23 -10.62 -12.71
N ALA A 167 -13.37 -10.22 -13.28
CA ALA A 167 -13.38 -9.41 -14.51
C ALA A 167 -12.74 -8.02 -14.27
N THR A 168 -13.03 -7.41 -13.12
CA THR A 168 -12.40 -6.15 -12.70
C THR A 168 -10.90 -6.33 -12.53
N TYR A 169 -10.46 -7.43 -11.93
CA TYR A 169 -9.03 -7.73 -11.80
C TYR A 169 -8.33 -7.82 -13.15
N LEU A 170 -8.90 -8.55 -14.12
CA LEU A 170 -8.33 -8.66 -15.47
C LEU A 170 -8.25 -7.29 -16.15
N PHE A 171 -9.32 -6.49 -16.07
CA PHE A 171 -9.34 -5.12 -16.57
C PHE A 171 -8.25 -4.26 -15.92
N SER A 172 -8.19 -4.25 -14.58
CA SER A 172 -7.23 -3.47 -13.80
C SER A 172 -5.79 -3.86 -14.09
N MET A 173 -5.50 -5.15 -14.23
CA MET A 173 -4.16 -5.63 -14.61
C MET A 173 -3.79 -5.19 -16.03
N GLY A 174 -4.74 -5.18 -16.96
CA GLY A 174 -4.55 -4.60 -18.30
C GLY A 174 -4.24 -3.11 -18.24
N ALA A 175 -5.03 -2.35 -17.49
CA ALA A 175 -4.83 -0.91 -17.30
C ALA A 175 -3.46 -0.59 -16.65
N LEU A 176 -3.08 -1.32 -15.60
CA LEU A 176 -1.77 -1.19 -14.95
C LEU A 176 -0.61 -1.57 -15.88
N LYS A 177 -0.79 -2.57 -16.76
CA LYS A 177 0.22 -2.90 -17.78
C LYS A 177 0.42 -1.76 -18.77
N LEU A 178 -0.65 -1.06 -19.16
CA LEU A 178 -0.57 0.11 -20.03
C LEU A 178 0.20 1.25 -19.37
N THR A 179 0.06 1.45 -18.05
CA THR A 179 0.80 2.51 -17.36
C THR A 179 2.31 2.26 -17.34
N GLY A 180 2.75 0.99 -17.40
CA GLY A 180 4.17 0.59 -17.44
C GLY A 180 4.85 0.67 -18.81
N ILE A 181 4.13 1.04 -19.88
CA ILE A 181 4.73 1.17 -21.22
C ILE A 181 5.58 2.44 -21.31
N ASP A 182 6.77 2.38 -21.91
CA ASP A 182 7.70 3.50 -22.10
C ASP A 182 7.03 4.79 -22.61
N LEU A 183 6.13 4.68 -23.60
CA LEU A 183 5.43 5.84 -24.15
C LEU A 183 4.57 6.54 -23.08
N HIS A 184 3.83 5.77 -22.29
CA HIS A 184 3.04 6.28 -21.18
C HIS A 184 3.95 6.90 -20.11
N GLN A 185 5.01 6.19 -19.74
CA GLN A 185 6.01 6.63 -18.75
C GLN A 185 6.68 7.94 -19.15
N LYS A 186 7.07 8.09 -20.42
CA LYS A 186 7.65 9.33 -20.97
C LYS A 186 6.67 10.49 -20.93
N TYR A 187 5.40 10.26 -21.29
CA TYR A 187 4.38 11.32 -21.32
C TYR A 187 4.02 11.84 -19.92
N PHE A 188 3.92 10.93 -18.96
CA PHE A 188 3.59 11.21 -17.57
C PHE A 188 4.78 11.23 -16.62
N LEU A 189 6.00 11.39 -17.15
CA LEU A 189 7.22 11.39 -16.36
C LEU A 189 7.20 12.49 -15.29
N PHE A 190 7.54 12.12 -14.06
CA PHE A 190 7.75 13.08 -12.97
C PHE A 190 9.10 13.77 -13.12
N LYS A 191 9.08 14.94 -13.76
CA LYS A 191 10.28 15.78 -13.93
C LYS A 191 10.50 16.64 -12.70
N VAL A 192 11.71 16.60 -12.16
CA VAL A 192 12.12 17.49 -11.05
C VAL A 192 12.21 18.92 -11.56
N ASN A 193 11.65 19.87 -10.81
CA ASN A 193 11.88 21.29 -11.00
C ASN A 193 13.18 21.66 -10.27
N GLU A 194 14.22 21.97 -11.05
CA GLU A 194 15.57 22.25 -10.56
C GLU A 194 15.67 23.53 -9.72
N GLU A 195 14.83 24.53 -10.00
CA GLU A 195 14.79 25.79 -9.24
C GLU A 195 14.27 25.60 -7.82
N ARG A 196 13.36 24.63 -7.61
CA ARG A 196 12.80 24.31 -6.29
C ARG A 196 13.58 23.23 -5.56
N CYS A 197 14.22 22.33 -6.28
CA CYS A 197 14.81 21.14 -5.71
C CYS A 197 16.06 21.46 -4.87
N SER A 198 16.05 21.05 -3.61
CA SER A 198 17.20 21.20 -2.71
C SER A 198 18.21 20.04 -2.78
N ARG A 199 18.08 19.12 -3.76
CA ARG A 199 18.97 17.95 -3.92
C ARG A 199 19.12 17.11 -2.65
N CYS A 200 18.05 16.96 -1.86
CA CYS A 200 18.12 16.29 -0.55
C CYS A 200 18.07 14.76 -0.58
N GLY A 201 17.94 14.12 -1.74
CA GLY A 201 17.91 12.65 -1.85
C GLY A 201 16.62 11.95 -1.39
N ILE A 202 15.76 12.57 -0.56
CA ILE A 202 14.57 11.93 0.03
C ILE A 202 13.69 11.17 -0.99
N CYS A 203 13.50 11.72 -2.20
CA CYS A 203 12.71 11.03 -3.23
C CYS A 203 13.33 9.72 -3.69
N VAL A 204 14.67 9.65 -3.77
CA VAL A 204 15.45 8.45 -4.09
C VAL A 204 15.25 7.41 -2.98
N ASP A 205 15.47 7.80 -1.73
CA ASP A 205 15.37 6.91 -0.56
C ASP A 205 13.97 6.31 -0.37
N LEU A 206 12.93 7.06 -0.73
CA LEU A 206 11.54 6.63 -0.59
C LEU A 206 11.02 5.81 -1.76
N CYS A 207 11.74 5.76 -2.89
CA CYS A 207 11.26 5.09 -4.09
C CYS A 207 11.26 3.56 -3.89
N PRO A 208 10.08 2.91 -3.88
CA PRO A 208 10.01 1.46 -3.62
C PRO A 208 10.56 0.61 -4.77
N LEU A 209 10.73 1.21 -5.95
CA LEU A 209 11.17 0.51 -7.16
C LEU A 209 12.59 0.88 -7.59
N GLY A 210 13.30 1.72 -6.82
CA GLY A 210 14.59 2.27 -7.26
C GLY A 210 14.52 3.06 -8.57
N ASN A 211 13.35 3.60 -8.91
CA ASN A 211 13.10 4.30 -10.18
C ASN A 211 13.76 5.68 -10.25
N ILE A 212 14.34 6.18 -9.17
CA ILE A 212 14.91 7.54 -9.13
C ILE A 212 16.41 7.40 -8.85
N LYS A 213 17.22 7.91 -9.76
CA LYS A 213 18.68 7.92 -9.66
C LYS A 213 19.16 9.32 -9.35
N MET A 214 20.19 9.44 -8.54
CA MET A 214 20.84 10.71 -8.24
C MET A 214 22.33 10.46 -8.12
N GLU A 215 23.09 11.06 -9.02
CA GLU A 215 24.55 11.12 -8.93
C GLU A 215 24.96 12.29 -8.03
N GLU A 216 26.22 12.27 -7.57
CA GLU A 216 26.77 13.33 -6.73
C GLU A 216 26.59 14.71 -7.39
N GLU A 217 26.14 15.69 -6.60
CA GLU A 217 25.82 17.07 -7.02
C GLU A 217 24.73 17.27 -8.10
N LYS A 218 24.21 16.19 -8.72
CA LYS A 218 23.17 16.25 -9.74
C LYS A 218 21.75 16.22 -9.15
N TYR A 219 20.77 16.59 -9.97
CA TYR A 219 19.35 16.48 -9.60
C TYR A 219 18.84 15.04 -9.70
N PRO A 220 17.86 14.63 -8.88
CA PRO A 220 17.22 13.33 -9.01
C PRO A 220 16.52 13.18 -10.38
N VAL A 221 16.74 12.06 -11.05
CA VAL A 221 16.16 11.74 -12.36
C VAL A 221 15.29 10.50 -12.24
N HIS A 222 14.04 10.58 -12.71
CA HIS A 222 13.12 9.44 -12.77
C HIS A 222 13.37 8.63 -14.04
N ASP A 223 13.48 7.32 -13.88
CA ASP A 223 13.51 6.32 -14.95
C ASP A 223 12.06 5.94 -15.37
N LEU A 224 11.93 5.00 -16.31
CA LEU A 224 10.64 4.60 -16.91
C LEU A 224 9.98 3.37 -16.24
N ASN A 225 10.33 3.07 -14.98
CA ASN A 225 9.80 1.96 -14.19
C ASN A 225 8.94 2.46 -13.00
N CYS A 226 8.13 3.51 -13.20
CA CYS A 226 7.32 4.11 -12.13
C CYS A 226 5.92 3.50 -12.06
N GLU A 227 5.53 2.94 -10.91
CA GLU A 227 4.14 2.52 -10.69
C GLU A 227 3.25 3.61 -10.08
N TYR A 228 3.67 4.88 -10.12
CA TYR A 228 2.88 6.06 -9.72
C TYR A 228 2.34 6.03 -8.28
N CYS A 229 3.11 5.49 -7.32
CA CYS A 229 2.70 5.47 -5.90
C CYS A 229 2.69 6.84 -5.19
N LEU A 230 3.23 7.86 -5.86
CA LEU A 230 3.29 9.27 -5.43
C LEU A 230 4.11 9.56 -4.18
N ARG A 231 4.93 8.62 -3.68
CA ARG A 231 5.84 8.90 -2.54
C ARG A 231 6.73 10.11 -2.79
N CYS A 232 7.46 10.13 -3.91
CA CYS A 232 8.38 11.21 -4.25
C CYS A 232 7.68 12.58 -4.35
N VAL A 233 6.49 12.60 -4.95
CA VAL A 233 5.64 13.79 -5.09
C VAL A 233 5.17 14.28 -3.71
N SER A 234 4.56 13.39 -2.92
CA SER A 234 3.92 13.76 -1.65
C SER A 234 4.89 14.10 -0.53
N PHE A 235 6.10 13.54 -0.55
CA PHE A 235 7.09 13.73 0.53
C PHE A 235 8.23 14.68 0.16
N CYS A 236 8.20 15.31 -1.03
CA CYS A 236 9.19 16.31 -1.38
C CYS A 236 9.00 17.57 -0.51
N PRO A 237 9.96 17.95 0.37
CA PRO A 237 9.80 19.10 1.27
C PRO A 237 9.76 20.44 0.54
N LYS A 238 10.22 20.47 -0.72
CA LYS A 238 10.23 21.66 -1.58
C LYS A 238 9.12 21.64 -2.63
N HIS A 239 8.26 20.61 -2.64
CA HIS A 239 7.26 20.40 -3.68
C HIS A 239 7.84 20.54 -5.10
N ALA A 240 9.06 20.02 -5.28
CA ALA A 240 9.84 20.16 -6.51
C ALA A 240 9.47 19.13 -7.58
N ILE A 241 8.57 18.18 -7.28
CA ILE A 241 8.15 17.13 -8.20
C ILE A 241 6.66 17.32 -8.50
N PRO A 242 6.28 18.07 -9.55
CA PRO A 242 4.88 18.27 -9.91
C PRO A 242 4.24 16.97 -10.41
N CYS A 243 2.99 16.76 -10.02
CA CYS A 243 2.18 15.63 -10.47
C CYS A 243 1.06 16.15 -11.39
N LYS A 244 1.12 15.81 -12.67
CA LYS A 244 0.13 16.23 -13.69
C LYS A 244 -1.28 15.67 -13.42
N PHE A 245 -1.37 14.60 -12.65
CA PHE A 245 -2.64 13.98 -12.31
C PHE A 245 -3.41 14.75 -11.24
N ASN A 246 -2.70 15.49 -10.37
CA ASN A 246 -3.32 16.11 -9.20
C ASN A 246 -3.86 17.50 -9.53
N TYR A 247 -5.13 17.70 -9.23
CA TYR A 247 -5.81 18.98 -9.36
C TYR A 247 -5.08 20.06 -8.56
N ASN A 248 -4.74 21.16 -9.24
CA ASN A 248 -3.96 22.29 -8.71
C ASN A 248 -2.60 21.89 -8.09
N GLY A 249 -2.04 20.73 -8.48
CA GLY A 249 -0.75 20.25 -7.94
C GLY A 249 -0.78 19.91 -6.45
N LYS A 250 -1.96 19.81 -5.82
CA LYS A 250 -2.07 19.47 -4.40
C LYS A 250 -1.50 18.07 -4.15
N THR A 251 -0.90 17.89 -2.99
CA THR A 251 -0.33 16.63 -2.54
C THR A 251 -0.90 16.24 -1.19
N TYR A 252 -0.89 14.95 -0.89
CA TYR A 252 -1.36 14.43 0.38
C TYR A 252 -0.37 13.42 0.95
N HIS A 253 -0.12 13.51 2.25
CA HIS A 253 0.55 12.49 3.03
C HIS A 253 -0.06 12.40 4.42
N ALA A 254 -0.30 11.17 4.89
CA ALA A 254 -0.93 10.92 6.19
C ALA A 254 0.09 10.86 7.34
N VAL A 255 1.39 10.77 7.01
CA VAL A 255 2.49 10.62 7.97
C VAL A 255 3.65 11.53 7.55
N LYS A 256 4.72 11.59 8.35
CA LYS A 256 5.97 12.27 7.96
C LYS A 256 6.88 11.32 7.17
N ALA A 257 7.69 11.86 6.26
CA ALA A 257 8.63 11.07 5.44
C ALA A 257 9.54 10.15 6.28
N ARG A 258 10.01 10.64 7.43
CA ARG A 258 10.82 9.86 8.40
C ARG A 258 10.18 8.54 8.82
N GLU A 259 8.85 8.42 8.81
CA GLU A 259 8.17 7.17 9.16
C GLU A 259 8.44 6.03 8.16
N PHE A 260 8.94 6.35 6.96
CA PHE A 260 9.42 5.37 5.98
C PHE A 260 10.93 5.13 6.05
N LEU A 261 11.69 6.10 6.58
CA LEU A 261 13.16 6.06 6.66
C LEU A 261 13.69 5.44 7.96
N LYS A 262 12.86 5.31 9.01
CA LYS A 262 13.23 4.77 10.34
C LYS A 262 13.77 3.32 10.34
N ASP A 263 13.71 2.61 9.21
CA ASP A 263 14.19 1.23 9.04
C ASP A 263 15.17 1.13 7.84
N GLN A 264 16.02 2.15 7.69
CA GLN A 264 17.25 2.08 6.89
C GLN A 264 18.42 1.81 7.83
#